data_AF-A0A2N2GQG2-F1
#
_entry.id   AF-A0A2N2GQG2-F1
#
_cell.length_a   1.000
_cell.length_b   1.000
_cell.length_c   1.000
_cell.angle_alpha   90.00
_cell.angle_beta   90.00
_cell.angle_gamma   90.00
#
_symmetry.space_group_name_H-M   'P 1'
#
loop_
_entity.id
_entity.type
_entity.pdbx_description
1 polymer ?
#
loop_
_entity_poly.entity_id
_entity_poly.type
_entity_poly.pdbx_seq_one_letter_code
_entity_poly.pdbx_strand_id
1 'polypeptide(L)'
;MDMLHRFFRFSLIFTILSFSACTHLGPRHRQDYWFKTATRCAQGPFEIRVPARGAPWGEQVELAVFSPRKLGLRVDFRTDDQEKFTNARMGDENTMENKECLAQAETPDAPGGAPPEAAGKGPAGQPEVPPRPEAPGKIGTDIPEPSLILENPGQGKWQARPTTTQNYSLILFDVMRGTPDGPPPFPKGKTIIIRIWSVLPNDFQDVRILVHHQAYVPYPNEKKYVAKLRKEERDRQRKAEKRQREWTRKQEKRQRERARRQELAAKNPPRPAPARPARPSRPAKVRKPVWQACVTGRYNGGRVSICRKFG
;
A
#
# COMPACT_ATOMS: atom_id res chain seq x y z
N MET A 1 10.16 -24.59 -46.15
CA MET A 1 10.73 -23.70 -45.11
C MET A 1 10.15 -22.27 -45.12
N ASP A 2 9.36 -21.85 -46.12
CA ASP A 2 8.82 -20.47 -46.20
C ASP A 2 7.68 -20.11 -45.22
N MET A 3 6.93 -21.08 -44.70
CA MET A 3 5.83 -20.77 -43.76
C MET A 3 6.30 -20.36 -42.36
N LEU A 4 7.42 -20.92 -41.87
CA LEU A 4 7.96 -20.55 -40.56
C LEU A 4 8.46 -19.11 -40.53
N HIS A 5 9.01 -18.64 -41.66
CA HIS A 5 9.56 -17.30 -41.78
C HIS A 5 8.48 -16.21 -41.81
N ARG A 6 7.26 -16.53 -42.28
CA ARG A 6 6.10 -15.63 -42.26
C ARG A 6 5.50 -15.53 -40.86
N PHE A 7 5.40 -16.62 -40.11
CA PHE A 7 4.89 -16.60 -38.74
C PHE A 7 5.78 -15.78 -37.79
N PHE A 8 7.11 -15.90 -37.90
CA PHE A 8 8.04 -15.11 -37.09
C PHE A 8 7.93 -13.60 -37.37
N ARG A 9 7.73 -13.19 -38.62
CA ARG A 9 7.56 -11.76 -38.98
C ARG A 9 6.28 -11.16 -38.40
N PHE A 10 5.16 -11.89 -38.38
CA PHE A 10 3.92 -11.39 -37.80
C PHE A 10 3.96 -11.30 -36.26
N SER A 11 4.62 -12.26 -35.60
CA SER A 11 4.77 -12.26 -34.14
C SER A 11 5.65 -11.10 -33.64
N LEU A 12 6.74 -10.79 -34.37
CA LEU A 12 7.63 -9.68 -34.04
C LEU A 12 6.94 -8.30 -34.21
N ILE A 13 6.12 -8.14 -35.25
CA ILE A 13 5.37 -6.89 -35.48
C ILE A 13 4.32 -6.68 -34.37
N PHE A 14 3.64 -7.75 -33.94
CA PHE A 14 2.67 -7.64 -32.84
C PHE A 14 3.32 -7.35 -31.49
N THR A 15 4.51 -7.88 -31.22
CA THR A 15 5.27 -7.55 -30.00
C THR A 15 5.76 -6.10 -30.03
N ILE A 16 6.34 -5.63 -31.13
CA ILE A 16 6.82 -4.23 -31.25
C ILE A 16 5.65 -3.22 -31.15
N LEU A 17 4.48 -3.52 -31.72
CA LEU A 17 3.30 -2.66 -31.63
C LEU A 17 2.66 -2.69 -30.22
N SER A 18 2.75 -3.80 -29.50
CA SER A 18 2.21 -3.91 -28.14
C SER A 18 3.06 -3.11 -27.12
N PHE A 19 4.37 -3.01 -27.32
CA PHE A 19 5.24 -2.17 -26.48
C PHE A 19 5.07 -0.66 -26.72
N SER A 20 4.55 -0.23 -27.88
CA SER A 20 4.26 1.19 -28.17
C SER A 20 2.94 1.71 -27.58
N ALA A 21 2.12 0.85 -26.98
CA ALA A 21 0.84 1.23 -26.39
C ALA A 21 0.93 1.66 -24.91
N CYS A 22 2.10 1.53 -24.28
CA CYS A 22 2.34 2.18 -22.99
C CYS A 22 2.38 3.69 -23.22
N THR A 23 1.31 4.37 -22.82
CA THR A 23 1.20 5.83 -22.67
C THR A 23 2.33 6.34 -21.78
N HIS A 24 3.48 6.60 -22.39
CA HIS A 24 4.69 7.04 -21.73
C HIS A 24 4.49 8.48 -21.22
N LEU A 25 4.15 8.60 -19.94
CA LEU A 25 4.64 9.72 -19.15
C LEU A 25 6.17 9.62 -19.19
N GLY A 26 6.82 10.59 -19.83
CA GLY A 26 8.27 10.57 -20.06
C GLY A 26 9.03 11.22 -18.92
N PRO A 27 10.22 11.79 -19.19
CA PRO A 27 11.24 12.05 -18.18
C PRO A 27 10.65 12.82 -16.99
N ARG A 28 10.63 12.13 -15.86
CA ARG A 28 10.02 12.58 -14.62
C ARG A 28 10.86 13.72 -14.08
N HIS A 29 10.26 14.88 -13.80
CA HIS A 29 10.97 15.87 -12.98
C HIS A 29 11.13 15.25 -11.59
N ARG A 30 12.36 14.87 -11.25
CA ARG A 30 12.69 14.19 -10.01
C ARG A 30 13.38 15.15 -9.06
N GLN A 31 12.98 15.09 -7.80
CA GLN A 31 13.60 15.80 -6.68
C GLN A 31 13.88 14.79 -5.57
N ASP A 32 15.09 14.82 -5.04
CA ASP A 32 15.59 13.86 -4.07
C ASP A 32 15.94 14.58 -2.77
N TYR A 33 15.31 14.20 -1.67
CA TYR A 33 15.58 14.76 -0.35
C TYR A 33 16.33 13.72 0.48
N TRP A 34 17.57 14.03 0.86
CA TRP A 34 18.40 13.16 1.68
C TRP A 34 18.38 13.61 3.13
N PHE A 35 18.16 12.66 4.03
CA PHE A 35 18.13 12.86 5.47
C PHE A 35 19.05 11.86 6.17
N LYS A 36 19.62 12.30 7.28
CA LYS A 36 20.24 11.43 8.30
C LYS A 36 19.58 11.70 9.65
N THR A 37 19.66 10.76 10.57
CA THR A 37 19.24 11.02 11.97
C THR A 37 20.30 11.84 12.69
N ALA A 38 19.88 12.69 13.62
CA ALA A 38 20.79 13.40 14.52
C ALA A 38 21.31 12.48 15.63
N THR A 39 20.48 11.51 16.04
CA THR A 39 20.76 10.55 17.09
C THR A 39 21.07 9.18 16.52
N ARG A 40 22.05 8.50 17.10
CA ARG A 40 22.40 7.12 16.74
C ARG A 40 21.30 6.15 17.14
N CYS A 41 20.98 6.07 18.43
CA CYS A 41 19.95 5.19 18.94
C CYS A 41 18.64 5.96 19.09
N ALA A 42 17.60 5.54 18.38
CA ALA A 42 16.31 6.21 18.43
C ALA A 42 15.16 5.28 18.05
N GLN A 43 13.98 5.61 18.56
CA GLN A 43 12.74 4.90 18.26
C GLN A 43 11.80 5.71 17.34
N GLY A 44 12.00 7.03 17.24
CA GLY A 44 11.10 7.95 16.54
C GLY A 44 9.96 8.44 17.44
N PRO A 45 8.94 9.11 16.87
CA PRO A 45 8.72 9.30 15.43
C PRO A 45 9.63 10.38 14.83
N PHE A 46 10.27 10.05 13.72
CA PHE A 46 10.90 11.03 12.84
C PHE A 46 9.87 11.54 11.85
N GLU A 47 9.66 12.85 11.80
CA GLU A 47 8.70 13.47 10.87
C GLU A 47 9.43 14.15 9.70
N ILE A 48 9.12 13.72 8.48
CA ILE A 48 9.56 14.33 7.24
C ILE A 48 8.37 15.07 6.62
N ARG A 49 8.59 16.32 6.24
CA ARG A 49 7.61 17.15 5.53
C ARG A 49 8.15 17.52 4.16
N VAL A 50 7.47 17.09 3.11
CA VAL A 50 7.83 17.39 1.72
C VAL A 50 6.67 18.14 1.06
N PRO A 51 6.90 19.29 0.41
CA PRO A 51 5.83 19.99 -0.30
C PRO A 51 5.42 19.21 -1.55
N ALA A 52 4.12 18.99 -1.73
CA ALA A 52 3.53 18.50 -2.98
C ALA A 52 3.88 19.45 -4.12
N ARG A 53 4.20 18.90 -5.30
CA ARG A 53 4.68 19.70 -6.44
C ARG A 53 3.55 20.40 -7.19
N GLY A 54 2.32 19.92 -7.06
CA GLY A 54 1.20 20.39 -7.88
C GLY A 54 1.27 19.89 -9.32
N ALA A 55 1.90 18.74 -9.57
CA ALA A 55 2.11 18.25 -10.93
C ALA A 55 0.77 17.93 -11.62
N PRO A 56 0.47 18.53 -12.79
CA PRO A 56 -0.84 18.40 -13.42
C PRO A 56 -1.24 16.98 -13.82
N TRP A 57 -0.27 16.07 -13.96
CA TRP A 57 -0.48 14.71 -14.46
C TRP A 57 -0.30 13.63 -13.40
N GLY A 58 0.15 14.02 -12.22
CA GLY A 58 0.36 13.13 -11.10
C GLY A 58 1.75 13.22 -10.50
N GLU A 59 1.88 12.61 -9.33
CA GLU A 59 3.12 12.57 -8.58
C GLU A 59 3.33 11.17 -8.01
N GLN A 60 4.60 10.78 -7.95
CA GLN A 60 5.05 9.61 -7.24
C GLN A 60 5.98 10.06 -6.11
N VAL A 61 5.71 9.59 -4.90
CA VAL A 61 6.57 9.76 -3.74
C VAL A 61 6.99 8.40 -3.23
N GLU A 62 8.29 8.16 -3.24
CA GLU A 62 8.92 6.92 -2.79
C GLU A 62 9.87 7.26 -1.64
N LEU A 63 9.78 6.48 -0.56
CA LEU A 63 10.71 6.52 0.56
C LEU A 63 11.68 5.35 0.41
N ALA A 64 12.97 5.64 0.42
CA ALA A 64 14.04 4.66 0.44
C ALA A 64 14.91 4.83 1.69
N VAL A 65 15.31 3.72 2.31
CA VAL A 65 16.18 3.70 3.49
C VAL A 65 17.37 2.80 3.20
N PHE A 66 18.56 3.38 3.28
CA PHE A 66 19.83 2.72 3.07
C PHE A 66 20.49 2.50 4.43
N SER A 67 20.79 1.25 4.77
CA SER A 67 21.31 0.88 6.07
C SER A 67 22.39 -0.18 5.96
N PRO A 68 23.48 -0.10 6.74
CA PRO A 68 24.47 -1.18 6.82
C PRO A 68 23.91 -2.43 7.54
N ARG A 69 22.85 -2.26 8.34
CA ARG A 69 22.28 -3.25 9.25
C ARG A 69 20.79 -3.47 9.03
N LYS A 70 20.23 -4.56 9.55
CA LYS A 70 18.79 -4.84 9.42
C LYS A 70 17.96 -3.93 10.32
N LEU A 71 16.94 -3.28 9.74
CA LEU A 71 16.02 -2.40 10.45
C LEU A 71 14.59 -2.96 10.41
N GLY A 72 13.82 -2.67 11.45
CA GLY A 72 12.37 -2.87 11.51
C GLY A 72 11.66 -1.54 11.70
N LEU A 73 11.08 -0.99 10.64
CA LEU A 73 10.48 0.35 10.62
C LEU A 73 8.99 0.30 10.28
N ARG A 74 8.24 1.15 10.96
CA ARG A 74 6.87 1.54 10.63
C ARG A 74 6.87 2.90 9.96
N VAL A 75 6.11 3.02 8.89
CA VAL A 75 6.01 4.23 8.09
C VAL A 75 4.56 4.61 8.00
N ASP A 76 4.21 5.75 8.59
CA ASP A 76 2.87 6.30 8.54
C ASP A 76 2.92 7.55 7.66
N PHE A 77 2.10 7.61 6.62
CA PHE A 77 2.11 8.74 5.69
C PHE A 77 0.72 9.25 5.36
N ARG A 78 0.62 10.56 5.12
CA ARG A 78 -0.60 11.25 4.68
C ARG A 78 -0.27 12.56 4.00
N THR A 79 -1.25 13.16 3.35
CA THR A 79 -1.23 14.59 3.03
C THR A 79 -1.86 15.40 4.18
N ASP A 80 -1.54 16.69 4.26
CA ASP A 80 -2.01 17.59 5.31
C ASP A 80 -3.55 17.69 5.39
N ASP A 81 -4.25 17.49 4.28
CA ASP A 81 -5.71 17.49 4.17
C ASP A 81 -6.37 16.15 4.51
N GLN A 82 -5.60 15.08 4.69
CA GLN A 82 -6.12 13.78 5.11
C GLN A 82 -6.11 13.67 6.64
N GLU A 83 -7.21 13.23 7.24
CA GLU A 83 -7.30 13.06 8.70
C GLU A 83 -6.51 11.84 9.20
N LYS A 84 -6.47 10.77 8.41
CA LYS A 84 -5.90 9.48 8.81
C LYS A 84 -4.59 9.20 8.09
N PHE A 85 -3.65 8.64 8.84
CA PHE A 85 -2.42 8.09 8.28
C PHE A 85 -2.70 6.75 7.58
N THR A 86 -2.02 6.55 6.46
CA THR A 86 -1.86 5.22 5.86
C THR A 86 -0.61 4.60 6.44
N ASN A 87 -0.73 3.37 6.94
CA ASN A 87 0.36 2.69 7.63
C ASN A 87 1.01 1.65 6.72
N ALA A 88 2.33 1.61 6.73
CA ALA A 88 3.14 0.65 6.01
C ALA A 88 4.34 0.21 6.86
N ARG A 89 5.04 -0.82 6.41
CA ARG A 89 6.23 -1.37 7.09
C ARG A 89 7.39 -1.50 6.12
N MET A 90 8.60 -1.30 6.65
CA MET A 90 9.85 -1.55 5.95
C MET A 90 10.74 -2.44 6.81
N GLY A 91 11.30 -3.48 6.19
CA GLY A 91 12.06 -4.49 6.91
C GLY A 91 11.20 -5.35 7.82
N ASP A 92 11.83 -6.02 8.77
CA ASP A 92 11.18 -6.96 9.68
C ASP A 92 11.61 -6.68 11.12
N GLU A 93 10.63 -6.40 11.97
CA GLU A 93 10.81 -6.14 13.41
C GLU A 93 11.44 -7.34 14.13
N ASN A 94 11.26 -8.56 13.63
CA ASN A 94 11.79 -9.77 14.27
C ASN A 94 13.27 -10.04 13.96
N THR A 95 13.80 -9.40 12.91
CA THR A 95 15.19 -9.61 12.46
C THR A 95 16.05 -8.36 12.52
N MET A 96 15.57 -7.31 13.20
CA MET A 96 16.31 -6.06 13.37
C MET A 96 17.55 -6.24 14.25
N GLU A 97 18.62 -5.53 13.90
CA GLU A 97 19.91 -5.57 14.58
C GLU A 97 20.04 -4.35 15.50
N ASN A 98 19.46 -4.44 16.71
CA ASN A 98 19.36 -3.32 17.65
C ASN A 98 20.03 -3.54 19.02
N LYS A 99 20.83 -4.60 19.16
CA LYS A 99 21.45 -4.99 20.44
C LYS A 99 22.24 -3.85 21.11
N GLU A 100 22.96 -3.05 20.32
CA GLU A 100 23.77 -1.94 20.83
C GLU A 100 22.92 -0.84 21.46
N CYS A 101 21.77 -0.52 20.86
CA CYS A 101 20.87 0.49 21.40
C CYS A 101 20.03 -0.02 22.58
N LEU A 102 19.72 -1.31 22.62
CA LEU A 102 19.06 -1.91 23.78
C LEU A 102 20.00 -1.96 24.99
N ALA A 103 21.28 -2.28 24.80
CA ALA A 103 22.26 -2.31 25.87
C ALA A 103 22.48 -0.93 26.53
N GLN A 104 22.43 0.16 25.74
CA GLN A 104 22.53 1.53 26.26
C GLN A 104 21.30 1.96 27.08
N ALA A 105 20.12 1.41 26.79
CA ALA A 105 18.91 1.69 27.56
C ALA A 105 18.92 0.99 28.93
N GLU A 106 19.68 -0.09 29.08
CA GLU A 106 19.78 -0.90 30.30
C GLU A 106 20.86 -0.42 31.28
N THR A 107 21.66 0.59 30.93
CA THR A 107 22.52 1.30 31.88
C THR A 107 21.77 2.52 32.43
N PRO A 108 20.96 2.39 33.49
CA PRO A 108 20.58 3.57 34.26
C PRO A 108 21.86 4.13 34.84
N ASP A 109 22.06 5.44 34.72
CA ASP A 109 23.10 6.16 35.45
C ASP A 109 23.10 5.71 36.91
N ALA A 110 24.08 4.89 37.28
CA ALA A 110 24.42 4.68 38.67
C ALA A 110 25.00 6.01 39.16
N PRO A 111 24.33 6.74 40.08
CA PRO A 111 24.96 7.89 40.67
C PRO A 111 26.17 7.36 41.45
N GLY A 112 27.35 7.85 41.09
CA GLY A 112 28.59 7.54 41.77
C GLY A 112 28.42 7.67 43.28
N GLY A 113 28.88 6.64 43.99
CA GLY A 113 28.85 6.62 45.44
C GLY A 113 29.51 7.86 46.03
N ALA A 114 28.74 8.60 46.82
CA ALA A 114 29.32 9.44 47.85
C ALA A 114 29.88 8.52 48.95
N PRO A 115 31.10 8.74 49.45
CA PRO A 115 31.66 7.96 50.55
C PRO A 115 30.87 8.21 51.85
N PRO A 116 30.81 7.24 52.78
CA PRO A 116 30.14 7.42 54.06
C PRO A 116 30.98 8.34 54.95
N GLU A 117 30.60 9.60 55.05
CA GLU A 117 31.18 10.55 55.99
C GLU A 117 30.51 10.42 57.38
N ALA A 118 31.34 10.54 58.41
CA ALA A 118 31.11 10.05 59.75
C ALA A 118 30.19 10.92 60.63
N ALA A 119 29.59 10.23 61.60
CA ALA A 119 29.00 10.66 62.86
C ALA A 119 29.15 12.15 63.30
N GLY A 120 28.00 12.78 63.57
CA GLY A 120 27.88 13.97 64.42
C GLY A 120 26.61 13.90 65.29
N LYS A 121 26.79 13.88 66.62
CA LYS A 121 25.73 13.82 67.64
C LYS A 121 25.17 15.20 68.01
N GLY A 122 23.83 15.32 68.01
CA GLY A 122 23.00 16.11 68.93
C GLY A 122 22.59 17.54 68.52
N PRO A 123 21.63 18.21 69.21
CA PRO A 123 20.51 17.70 70.01
C PRO A 123 19.12 18.32 69.64
N ALA A 124 18.08 17.59 70.06
CA ALA A 124 16.69 17.97 70.38
C ALA A 124 16.08 19.30 69.90
N GLY A 125 14.97 19.18 69.15
CA GLY A 125 13.76 19.95 69.45
C GLY A 125 13.07 20.62 68.26
N GLN A 126 12.25 19.88 67.51
CA GLN A 126 11.04 20.40 66.84
C GLN A 126 10.16 19.23 66.35
N PRO A 127 8.82 19.24 66.55
CA PRO A 127 7.94 18.27 65.93
C PRO A 127 7.82 18.59 64.43
N GLU A 128 8.56 17.85 63.63
CA GLU A 128 8.57 17.92 62.18
C GLU A 128 7.26 17.31 61.64
N VAL A 129 6.44 18.16 61.01
CA VAL A 129 5.30 17.72 60.19
C VAL A 129 5.87 16.85 59.07
N PRO A 130 5.36 15.63 58.82
CA PRO A 130 5.88 14.80 57.74
C PRO A 130 5.74 15.57 56.42
N PRO A 131 6.83 15.77 55.66
CA PRO A 131 6.71 16.38 54.34
C PRO A 131 5.81 15.48 53.50
N ARG A 132 4.78 16.10 52.94
CA ARG A 132 3.95 15.51 51.89
C ARG A 132 4.91 14.95 50.83
N PRO A 133 4.80 13.68 50.41
CA PRO A 133 5.67 13.15 49.37
C PRO A 133 5.57 14.06 48.17
N GLU A 134 6.68 14.74 47.88
CA GLU A 134 6.84 15.54 46.67
C GLU A 134 6.52 14.61 45.51
N ALA A 135 5.64 15.06 44.61
CA ALA A 135 5.38 14.35 43.38
C ALA A 135 6.74 14.03 42.73
N PRO A 136 6.95 12.79 42.24
CA PRO A 136 8.24 12.37 41.71
C PRO A 136 8.73 13.44 40.74
N GLY A 137 9.84 14.08 41.14
CA GLY A 137 10.47 15.13 40.35
C GLY A 137 10.59 14.62 38.92
N LYS A 138 10.20 15.47 37.97
CA LYS A 138 10.55 15.26 36.57
C LYS A 138 12.07 15.14 36.52
N ILE A 139 12.55 13.90 36.49
CA ILE A 139 13.90 13.60 36.02
C ILE A 139 13.89 14.15 34.60
N GLY A 140 14.53 15.30 34.43
CA GLY A 140 14.84 15.85 33.12
C GLY A 140 15.81 14.89 32.46
N THR A 141 15.30 13.83 31.87
CA THR A 141 16.03 13.05 30.90
C THR A 141 16.21 13.96 29.69
N ASP A 142 17.36 14.63 29.62
CA ASP A 142 17.88 15.34 28.46
C ASP A 142 18.18 14.35 27.31
N ILE A 143 17.22 13.49 26.97
CA ILE A 143 17.28 12.64 25.78
C ILE A 143 16.88 13.57 24.62
N PRO A 144 17.80 13.90 23.71
CA PRO A 144 17.50 14.78 22.59
C PRO A 144 16.34 14.20 21.78
N GLU A 145 15.35 15.04 21.44
CA GLU A 145 14.24 14.61 20.61
C GLU A 145 14.76 14.02 19.28
N PRO A 146 14.22 12.88 18.83
CA PRO A 146 14.65 12.24 17.59
C PRO A 146 14.40 13.20 16.43
N SER A 147 15.47 13.74 15.86
CA SER A 147 15.41 14.72 14.78
C SER A 147 16.14 14.22 13.54
N LEU A 148 15.66 14.67 12.38
CA LEU A 148 16.28 14.43 11.08
C LEU A 148 17.03 15.67 10.62
N ILE A 149 18.22 15.46 10.08
CA ILE A 149 19.04 16.49 9.48
C ILE A 149 18.93 16.32 7.96
N LEU A 150 18.40 17.36 7.29
CA LEU A 150 18.36 17.43 5.82
C LEU A 150 19.78 17.66 5.28
N GLU A 151 20.31 16.69 4.55
CA GLU A 151 21.66 16.77 3.96
C GLU A 151 21.67 17.51 2.62
N ASN A 152 20.55 17.51 1.88
CA ASN A 152 20.43 18.20 0.60
C ASN A 152 19.00 18.72 0.39
N PRO A 153 18.79 20.02 0.11
CA PRO A 153 17.47 20.60 -0.16
C PRO A 153 16.88 20.25 -1.55
N GLY A 154 17.28 19.13 -2.15
CA GLY A 154 16.69 18.63 -3.39
C GLY A 154 17.11 19.40 -4.66
N GLN A 155 18.31 19.99 -4.70
CA GLN A 155 18.81 20.72 -5.88
C GLN A 155 19.30 19.82 -7.04
N GLY A 156 18.80 18.58 -7.15
CA GLY A 156 18.94 17.77 -8.36
C GLY A 156 20.34 17.22 -8.68
N LYS A 157 21.37 17.48 -7.87
CA LYS A 157 22.62 16.71 -7.96
C LYS A 157 22.35 15.31 -7.43
N TRP A 158 22.21 14.37 -8.36
CA TRP A 158 22.15 12.95 -8.07
C TRP A 158 23.36 12.56 -7.23
N GLN A 159 23.11 12.21 -5.98
CA GLN A 159 24.11 11.52 -5.18
C GLN A 159 24.04 10.06 -5.58
N ALA A 160 25.22 9.45 -5.78
CA ALA A 160 25.29 8.01 -5.95
C ALA A 160 24.61 7.34 -4.75
N ARG A 161 23.85 6.28 -5.00
CA ARG A 161 23.27 5.50 -3.90
C ARG A 161 24.41 5.03 -3.01
N PRO A 162 24.34 5.23 -1.68
CA PRO A 162 25.38 4.75 -0.80
C PRO A 162 25.47 3.22 -0.94
N THR A 163 26.69 2.71 -0.94
CA THR A 163 26.96 1.28 -1.00
C THR A 163 26.66 0.67 0.37
N THR A 164 25.39 0.35 0.62
CA THR A 164 24.94 -0.29 1.86
C THR A 164 24.46 -1.71 1.61
N THR A 165 24.55 -2.55 2.64
CA THR A 165 24.11 -3.96 2.58
C THR A 165 22.59 -4.08 2.47
N GLN A 166 21.86 -3.21 3.16
CA GLN A 166 20.40 -3.18 3.16
C GLN A 166 19.87 -1.95 2.41
N ASN A 167 18.84 -2.18 1.60
CA ASN A 167 18.11 -1.14 0.89
C ASN A 167 16.61 -1.46 0.95
N TYR A 168 15.86 -0.62 1.63
CA TYR A 168 14.41 -0.70 1.73
C TYR A 168 13.80 0.39 0.85
N SER A 169 12.77 0.06 0.08
CA SER A 169 12.01 1.04 -0.70
C SER A 169 10.51 0.79 -0.54
N LEU A 170 9.76 1.88 -0.44
CA LEU A 170 8.31 1.88 -0.37
C LEU A 170 7.76 3.04 -1.19
N ILE A 171 6.85 2.73 -2.11
CA ILE A 171 6.06 3.73 -2.80
C ILE A 171 4.94 4.17 -1.84
N LEU A 172 5.01 5.41 -1.38
CA LEU A 172 4.02 6.01 -0.48
C LEU A 172 2.81 6.50 -1.27
N PHE A 173 3.09 7.25 -2.34
CA PHE A 173 2.08 7.77 -3.24
C PHE A 173 2.48 7.44 -4.67
N ASP A 174 1.53 6.92 -5.44
CA ASP A 174 1.64 6.82 -6.89
C ASP A 174 0.27 7.17 -7.48
N VAL A 175 0.06 8.46 -7.67
CA VAL A 175 -1.24 8.97 -8.11
C VAL A 175 -1.06 9.59 -9.48
N MET A 176 -1.68 8.95 -10.47
CA MET A 176 -1.79 9.47 -11.82
C MET A 176 -3.16 10.09 -12.03
N ARG A 177 -3.21 11.20 -12.77
CA ARG A 177 -4.48 11.83 -13.12
C ARG A 177 -5.19 10.99 -14.19
N GLY A 178 -6.45 10.64 -13.92
CA GLY A 178 -7.26 9.80 -14.82
C GLY A 178 -7.86 10.54 -16.01
N THR A 179 -8.03 11.87 -15.92
CA THR A 179 -8.66 12.70 -16.96
C THR A 179 -7.88 13.99 -17.21
N PRO A 180 -7.80 14.47 -18.47
CA PRO A 180 -7.02 15.65 -18.81
C PRO A 180 -7.60 16.97 -18.29
N ASP A 181 -8.84 16.97 -17.78
CA ASP A 181 -9.58 18.17 -17.36
C ASP A 181 -9.87 18.22 -15.84
N GLY A 182 -9.53 17.20 -15.05
CA GLY A 182 -9.71 17.21 -13.57
C GLY A 182 -8.71 18.07 -12.78
N PRO A 183 -8.85 18.27 -11.46
CA PRO A 183 -7.77 18.89 -10.67
C PRO A 183 -6.51 18.00 -10.64
N PRO A 184 -5.31 18.57 -10.37
CA PRO A 184 -4.14 17.76 -10.06
C PRO A 184 -4.43 16.88 -8.83
N PRO A 185 -3.95 15.63 -8.80
CA PRO A 185 -4.23 14.73 -7.67
C PRO A 185 -3.63 15.24 -6.36
N PHE A 186 -2.52 15.96 -6.42
CA PHE A 186 -1.93 16.65 -5.29
C PHE A 186 -1.90 18.16 -5.60
N PRO A 187 -2.72 18.99 -4.93
CA PRO A 187 -2.65 20.43 -5.09
C PRO A 187 -1.28 20.99 -4.70
N LYS A 188 -0.80 22.00 -5.44
CA LYS A 188 0.46 22.69 -5.12
C LYS A 188 0.39 23.31 -3.72
N GLY A 189 1.47 23.18 -2.95
CA GLY A 189 1.58 23.76 -1.61
C GLY A 189 1.00 22.91 -0.49
N LYS A 190 0.36 21.77 -0.82
CA LYS A 190 0.05 20.73 0.16
C LYS A 190 1.32 20.12 0.71
N THR A 191 1.28 19.63 1.94
CA THR A 191 2.45 19.02 2.60
C THR A 191 2.21 17.53 2.75
N ILE A 192 3.14 16.75 2.23
CA ILE A 192 3.22 15.32 2.43
C ILE A 192 3.97 15.08 3.73
N ILE A 193 3.29 14.44 4.68
CA ILE A 193 3.81 14.15 6.01
C ILE A 193 4.12 12.66 6.07
N ILE A 194 5.38 12.34 6.36
CA ILE A 194 5.87 10.97 6.49
C ILE A 194 6.45 10.82 7.88
N ARG A 195 5.95 9.86 8.65
CA ARG A 195 6.43 9.53 9.99
C ARG A 195 7.11 8.17 9.96
N ILE A 196 8.33 8.11 10.44
CA ILE A 196 9.13 6.89 10.53
C ILE A 196 9.38 6.61 12.00
N TRP A 197 9.01 5.41 12.45
CA TRP A 197 9.21 5.00 13.84
C TRP A 197 9.44 3.50 13.92
N SER A 198 9.86 3.01 15.08
CA SER A 198 10.11 1.60 15.32
C SER A 198 9.53 1.13 16.64
N VAL A 199 9.36 -0.18 16.78
CA VAL A 199 8.82 -0.78 18.02
C VAL A 199 9.86 -0.79 19.14
N LEU A 200 11.13 -0.99 18.79
CA LEU A 200 12.28 -0.85 19.69
C LEU A 200 13.26 0.19 19.12
N PRO A 201 14.14 0.79 19.94
CA PRO A 201 15.19 1.66 19.44
C PRO A 201 16.03 0.95 18.38
N ASN A 202 16.27 1.58 17.24
CA ASN A 202 17.17 1.09 16.19
C ASN A 202 18.49 1.87 16.23
N ASP A 203 19.57 1.23 15.76
CA ASP A 203 20.83 1.92 15.50
C ASP A 203 20.79 2.55 14.10
N PHE A 204 20.67 3.88 14.07
CA PHE A 204 20.67 4.70 12.87
C PHE A 204 22.06 5.23 12.47
N GLN A 205 23.15 4.78 13.12
CA GLN A 205 24.49 5.10 12.65
C GLN A 205 24.67 4.61 11.21
N ASP A 206 25.13 5.54 10.36
CA ASP A 206 25.32 5.38 8.91
C ASP A 206 24.06 5.05 8.12
N VAL A 207 22.87 5.25 8.70
CA VAL A 207 21.61 5.16 7.98
C VAL A 207 21.37 6.44 7.19
N ARG A 208 20.93 6.29 5.95
CA ARG A 208 20.50 7.38 5.08
C ARG A 208 19.08 7.15 4.61
N ILE A 209 18.27 8.20 4.71
CA ILE A 209 16.86 8.19 4.34
C ILE A 209 16.70 9.10 3.14
N LEU A 210 16.03 8.61 2.11
CA LEU A 210 15.85 9.30 0.84
C LEU A 210 14.37 9.36 0.50
N VAL A 211 13.87 10.56 0.23
CA VAL A 211 12.55 10.75 -0.36
C VAL A 211 12.71 11.12 -1.83
N HIS A 212 12.28 10.22 -2.70
CA HIS A 212 12.17 10.44 -4.14
C HIS A 212 10.82 11.05 -4.46
N HIS A 213 10.80 12.29 -4.93
CA HIS A 213 9.58 12.98 -5.36
C HIS A 213 9.59 13.27 -6.85
N GLN A 214 8.76 12.54 -7.58
CA GLN A 214 8.72 12.54 -9.03
C GLN A 214 7.40 13.14 -9.51
N ALA A 215 7.47 14.12 -10.41
CA ALA A 215 6.32 14.64 -11.13
C ALA A 215 6.19 13.93 -12.48
N TYR A 216 4.98 13.45 -12.78
CA TYR A 216 4.65 12.90 -14.08
C TYR A 216 4.48 14.00 -15.11
N VAL A 217 5.13 13.84 -16.27
CA VAL A 217 5.01 14.76 -17.40
C VAL A 217 4.71 13.93 -18.66
N PRO A 218 3.69 14.31 -19.45
CA PRO A 218 3.39 13.62 -20.70
C PRO A 218 4.52 13.77 -21.71
N TYR A 219 4.88 12.67 -22.36
CA TYR A 219 5.87 12.66 -23.44
C TYR A 219 5.23 12.25 -24.78
N PRO A 220 5.63 12.86 -25.91
CA PRO A 220 6.63 13.92 -26.07
C PRO A 220 6.15 15.34 -25.73
N ASN A 221 4.83 15.57 -25.69
CA ASN A 221 4.26 16.82 -25.18
C ASN A 221 2.83 16.62 -24.68
N GLU A 222 2.39 17.54 -23.82
CA GLU A 222 1.08 17.53 -23.18
C GLU A 222 -0.08 17.55 -24.18
N LYS A 223 -0.01 18.40 -25.21
CA LYS A 223 -1.07 18.55 -26.22
C LYS A 223 -1.37 17.23 -26.95
N LYS A 224 -0.33 16.49 -27.38
CA LYS A 224 -0.49 15.19 -28.03
C LYS A 224 -1.07 14.15 -27.08
N TYR A 225 -0.67 14.17 -25.82
CA TYR A 225 -1.17 13.26 -24.81
C TYR A 225 -2.66 13.49 -24.50
N VAL A 226 -3.06 14.75 -24.27
CA VAL A 226 -4.45 15.16 -24.08
C VAL A 226 -5.32 14.75 -25.29
N ALA A 227 -4.84 15.00 -26.51
CA ALA A 227 -5.54 14.62 -27.72
C ALA A 227 -5.73 13.09 -27.83
N LYS A 228 -4.72 12.30 -27.42
CA LYS A 228 -4.80 10.84 -27.34
C LYS A 228 -5.85 10.39 -26.33
N LEU A 229 -5.83 10.93 -25.10
CA LEU A 229 -6.82 10.60 -24.06
C LEU A 229 -8.25 10.90 -24.53
N ARG A 230 -8.49 12.09 -25.11
CA ARG A 230 -9.81 12.46 -25.65
C ARG A 230 -10.25 11.58 -26.82
N LYS A 231 -9.31 11.07 -27.64
CA LYS A 231 -9.62 10.09 -28.69
C LYS A 231 -10.03 8.76 -28.07
N GLU A 232 -9.27 8.25 -27.11
CA GLU A 232 -9.57 6.99 -26.42
C GLU A 232 -10.91 7.04 -25.69
N GLU A 233 -11.22 8.16 -25.03
CA GLU A 233 -12.51 8.36 -24.36
C GLU A 233 -13.68 8.34 -25.34
N ARG A 234 -13.58 9.07 -26.46
CA ARG A 234 -14.60 9.02 -27.53
C ARG A 234 -14.77 7.61 -28.09
N ASP A 235 -13.67 6.87 -28.29
CA ASP A 235 -13.73 5.50 -28.77
C ASP A 235 -14.36 4.55 -27.73
N ARG A 236 -14.10 4.76 -26.43
CA ARG A 236 -14.76 4.02 -25.34
C ARG A 236 -16.26 4.31 -25.30
N GLN A 237 -16.66 5.57 -25.39
CA GLN A 237 -18.07 5.99 -25.42
C GLN A 237 -18.80 5.38 -26.63
N ARG A 238 -18.23 5.47 -27.83
CA ARG A 238 -18.78 4.83 -29.04
C ARG A 238 -18.95 3.32 -28.89
N LYS A 239 -17.96 2.63 -28.30
CA LYS A 239 -18.04 1.19 -28.03
C LYS A 239 -19.12 0.87 -26.99
N ALA A 240 -19.23 1.65 -25.93
CA ALA A 240 -20.25 1.48 -24.89
C ALA A 240 -21.66 1.68 -25.47
N GLU A 241 -21.88 2.74 -26.25
CA GLU A 241 -23.14 3.03 -26.91
C GLU A 241 -23.53 1.92 -27.90
N LYS A 242 -22.58 1.43 -28.71
CA LYS A 242 -22.82 0.30 -29.61
C LYS A 242 -23.26 -0.95 -28.85
N ARG A 243 -22.57 -1.29 -27.74
CA ARG A 243 -22.93 -2.42 -26.87
C ARG A 243 -24.33 -2.23 -26.26
N GLN A 244 -24.67 -1.02 -25.83
CA GLN A 244 -25.98 -0.71 -25.28
C GLN A 244 -27.08 -0.88 -26.34
N ARG A 245 -26.88 -0.37 -27.56
CA ARG A 245 -27.82 -0.54 -28.69
C ARG A 245 -28.01 -2.01 -29.05
N GLU A 246 -26.94 -2.79 -29.13
CA GLU A 246 -27.01 -4.24 -29.39
C GLU A 246 -27.74 -4.99 -28.27
N TRP A 247 -27.48 -4.62 -27.02
CA TRP A 247 -28.17 -5.19 -25.86
C TRP A 247 -29.66 -4.89 -25.92
N THR A 248 -30.06 -3.63 -26.20
CA THR A 248 -31.46 -3.23 -26.34
C THR A 248 -32.15 -3.98 -27.48
N ARG A 249 -31.52 -4.06 -28.67
CA ARG A 249 -32.04 -4.85 -29.80
C ARG A 249 -32.26 -6.32 -29.43
N LYS A 250 -31.35 -6.90 -28.64
CA LYS A 250 -31.46 -8.29 -28.17
C LYS A 250 -32.60 -8.46 -27.15
N GLN A 251 -32.80 -7.49 -26.25
CA GLN A 251 -33.91 -7.50 -25.31
C GLN A 251 -35.26 -7.38 -26.04
N GLU A 252 -35.37 -6.44 -26.98
CA GLU A 252 -36.58 -6.27 -27.79
C GLU A 252 -36.89 -7.53 -28.61
N LYS A 253 -35.89 -8.13 -29.26
CA LYS A 253 -36.06 -9.41 -29.98
C LYS A 253 -36.57 -10.52 -29.06
N ARG A 254 -36.01 -10.64 -27.85
CA ARG A 254 -36.46 -11.61 -26.83
C ARG A 254 -37.89 -11.34 -26.36
N GLN A 255 -38.27 -10.07 -26.18
CA GLN A 255 -39.64 -9.70 -25.82
C GLN A 255 -40.63 -10.04 -26.93
N ARG A 256 -40.32 -9.68 -28.19
CA ARG A 256 -41.14 -10.03 -29.36
C ARG A 256 -41.29 -11.55 -29.52
N GLU A 257 -40.21 -12.31 -29.32
CA GLU A 257 -40.27 -13.77 -29.37
C GLU A 257 -41.14 -14.36 -28.24
N ARG A 258 -41.03 -13.82 -27.02
CA ARG A 258 -41.89 -14.21 -25.90
C ARG A 258 -43.36 -13.88 -26.17
N ALA A 259 -43.66 -12.69 -26.67
CA ALA A 259 -45.02 -12.28 -27.04
C ALA A 259 -45.59 -13.21 -28.12
N ARG A 260 -44.82 -13.49 -29.18
CA ARG A 260 -45.22 -14.44 -30.23
C ARG A 260 -45.47 -15.85 -29.68
N ARG A 261 -44.63 -16.33 -28.75
CA ARG A 261 -44.84 -17.64 -28.08
C ARG A 261 -46.12 -17.64 -27.23
N GLN A 262 -46.40 -16.56 -26.50
CA GLN A 262 -47.62 -16.41 -25.72
C GLN A 262 -48.86 -16.38 -26.63
N GLU A 263 -48.81 -15.64 -27.74
CA GLU A 263 -49.89 -15.60 -28.72
C GLU A 263 -50.14 -16.98 -29.35
N LEU A 264 -49.07 -17.70 -29.72
CA LEU A 264 -49.19 -19.07 -30.25
C LEU A 264 -49.75 -20.05 -29.22
N ALA A 265 -49.38 -19.91 -27.95
CA ALA A 265 -49.92 -20.72 -26.86
C ALA A 265 -51.39 -20.39 -26.56
N ALA A 266 -51.80 -19.13 -26.71
CA ALA A 266 -53.20 -18.71 -26.59
C ALA A 266 -54.04 -19.25 -27.76
N LYS A 267 -53.50 -19.24 -28.98
CA LYS A 267 -54.15 -19.82 -30.18
C LYS A 267 -54.24 -21.34 -30.14
N ASN A 268 -53.25 -22.00 -29.54
CA ASN A 268 -53.21 -23.46 -29.37
C ASN A 268 -53.16 -23.80 -27.88
N PRO A 269 -54.28 -23.63 -27.15
CA PRO A 269 -54.32 -23.97 -25.74
C PRO A 269 -53.93 -25.45 -25.60
N PRO A 270 -53.05 -25.80 -24.66
CA PRO A 270 -52.71 -27.19 -24.43
C PRO A 270 -54.01 -27.94 -24.16
N ARG A 271 -54.24 -29.04 -24.90
CA ARG A 271 -55.38 -29.91 -24.61
C ARG A 271 -55.34 -30.25 -23.13
N PRO A 272 -56.47 -30.16 -22.41
CA PRO A 272 -56.53 -30.56 -21.02
C PRO A 272 -55.93 -31.96 -20.93
N ALA A 273 -54.85 -32.09 -20.17
CA ALA A 273 -54.21 -33.38 -20.00
C ALA A 273 -55.28 -34.33 -19.47
N PRO A 274 -55.46 -35.52 -20.08
CA PRO A 274 -56.41 -36.49 -19.56
C PRO A 274 -56.10 -36.69 -18.08
N ALA A 275 -57.14 -36.63 -17.23
CA ALA A 275 -57.02 -36.73 -15.79
C ALA A 275 -56.16 -37.95 -15.46
N ARG A 276 -54.89 -37.72 -15.14
CA ARG A 276 -53.99 -38.80 -14.76
C ARG A 276 -54.52 -39.29 -13.42
N PRO A 277 -54.87 -40.57 -13.27
CA PRO A 277 -55.29 -41.10 -11.98
C PRO A 277 -54.21 -40.74 -10.95
N ALA A 278 -54.65 -40.30 -9.78
CA ALA A 278 -53.79 -39.84 -8.70
C ALA A 278 -52.69 -40.89 -8.48
N ARG A 279 -51.46 -40.57 -8.90
CA ARG A 279 -50.34 -41.46 -8.62
C ARG A 279 -50.20 -41.47 -7.10
N PRO A 280 -50.22 -42.65 -6.45
CA PRO A 280 -50.06 -42.74 -5.02
C PRO A 280 -48.78 -41.99 -4.62
N SER A 281 -48.86 -41.25 -3.52
CA SER A 281 -47.74 -40.49 -2.96
C SER A 281 -46.54 -41.42 -2.87
N ARG A 282 -45.54 -41.20 -3.72
CA ARG A 282 -44.28 -41.94 -3.59
C ARG A 282 -43.74 -41.62 -2.19
N PRO A 283 -43.40 -42.63 -1.39
CA PRO A 283 -42.83 -42.40 -0.07
C PRO A 283 -41.61 -41.48 -0.21
N ALA A 284 -41.44 -40.57 0.75
CA ALA A 284 -40.34 -39.62 0.77
C ALA A 284 -39.04 -40.40 0.53
N LYS A 285 -38.42 -40.21 -0.64
CA LYS A 285 -37.10 -40.78 -0.89
C LYS A 285 -36.19 -40.20 0.18
N VAL A 286 -35.72 -41.07 1.07
CA VAL A 286 -34.64 -40.76 2.01
C VAL A 286 -33.51 -40.17 1.18
N ARG A 287 -33.33 -38.85 1.29
CA ARG A 287 -32.25 -38.16 0.60
C ARG A 287 -30.97 -38.70 1.21
N LYS A 288 -30.27 -39.59 0.49
CA LYS A 288 -28.90 -39.96 0.83
C LYS A 288 -28.12 -38.65 0.93
N PRO A 289 -27.31 -38.43 1.98
CA PRO A 289 -26.51 -37.23 2.10
C PRO A 289 -25.67 -37.10 0.82
N VAL A 290 -25.88 -36.00 0.11
CA VAL A 290 -25.07 -35.67 -1.06
C VAL A 290 -23.70 -35.30 -0.51
N TRP A 291 -22.76 -36.24 -0.56
CA TRP A 291 -21.35 -35.95 -0.28
C TRP A 291 -20.86 -35.01 -1.39
N GLN A 292 -20.78 -33.73 -1.09
CA GLN A 292 -20.33 -32.71 -2.03
C GLN A 292 -18.95 -32.21 -1.62
N ALA A 293 -18.00 -32.42 -2.54
CA ALA A 293 -16.58 -32.06 -2.50
C ALA A 293 -15.73 -32.80 -1.45
N CYS A 294 -15.09 -33.88 -1.91
CA CYS A 294 -13.87 -34.41 -1.31
C CYS A 294 -12.68 -33.86 -2.08
N VAL A 295 -11.76 -33.17 -1.40
CA VAL A 295 -10.48 -32.79 -2.00
C VAL A 295 -9.49 -33.91 -1.69
N THR A 296 -8.91 -34.51 -2.73
CA THR A 296 -7.86 -35.51 -2.59
C THR A 296 -6.49 -34.85 -2.81
N GLY A 297 -5.57 -35.07 -1.89
CA GLY A 297 -4.20 -34.55 -1.94
C GLY A 297 -3.18 -35.61 -1.47
N ARG A 298 -1.89 -35.27 -1.53
CA ARG A 298 -0.82 -36.07 -0.92
C ARG A 298 -0.25 -35.33 0.27
N TYR A 299 -0.13 -36.01 1.40
CA TYR A 299 0.50 -35.51 2.62
C TYR A 299 1.44 -36.59 3.14
N ASN A 300 2.72 -36.25 3.38
CA ASN A 300 3.77 -37.17 3.82
C ASN A 300 3.84 -38.48 3.02
N GLY A 301 3.79 -38.39 1.68
CA GLY A 301 3.89 -39.56 0.79
C GLY A 301 2.61 -40.41 0.68
N GLY A 302 1.62 -40.22 1.56
CA GLY A 302 0.33 -40.89 1.53
C GLY A 302 -0.75 -40.07 0.80
N ARG A 303 -1.72 -40.74 0.17
CA ARG A 303 -2.89 -40.08 -0.43
C ARG A 303 -3.95 -39.86 0.66
N VAL A 304 -4.42 -38.62 0.82
CA VAL A 304 -5.41 -38.24 1.83
C VAL A 304 -6.61 -37.59 1.14
N SER A 305 -7.82 -37.96 1.57
CA SER A 305 -9.07 -37.31 1.13
C SER A 305 -9.73 -36.61 2.30
N ILE A 306 -9.97 -35.31 2.18
CA ILE A 306 -10.73 -34.54 3.17
C ILE A 306 -12.08 -34.19 2.53
N CYS A 307 -13.16 -34.69 3.13
CA CYS A 307 -14.53 -34.40 2.71
C CYS A 307 -15.18 -33.53 3.78
N ARG A 308 -15.82 -32.43 3.40
CA ARG A 308 -16.52 -31.54 4.32
C ARG A 308 -18.02 -31.74 4.21
N LYS A 309 -18.70 -31.97 5.33
CA LYS A 309 -20.16 -32.05 5.41
C LYS A 309 -20.69 -30.67 5.76
N PHE A 310 -21.42 -30.02 4.86
CA PHE A 310 -22.20 -28.84 5.19
C PHE A 310 -23.59 -29.31 5.64
N GLY A 311 -23.94 -28.96 6.88
CA GLY A 311 -25.27 -29.15 7.45
C GLY A 311 -26.23 -28.08 6.99
#